data_AF-A0AAV1J089-F1
#
_entry.id   AF-A0AAV1J089-F1
#
_cell.length_a   1.000
_cell.length_b   1.000
_cell.length_c   1.000
_cell.angle_alpha   90.00
_cell.angle_beta   90.00
_cell.angle_gamma   90.00
#
_symmetry.space_group_name_H-M   'P 1'
#
loop_
_entity.id
_entity.type
_entity.pdbx_description
1 polymer ?
#
loop_
_entity_poly.entity_id
_entity_poly.type
_entity_poly.pdbx_seq_one_letter_code
_entity_poly.pdbx_strand_id
1 'polypeptide(L)'
;MARMELPVLDKFCFIFHLKTGCIAMGIINSILTFVLAVILITFAVDIKDAADSKRDDFDSGMSSVVYTIAVLLVVLLFVKFLLDLVFVYAVHKEKSGIIKKYCIFWIVFLVLFIISFLKTLFHMGAGHVISQLFFLAENFYFIIVIRSYLLSINEDGVL
;
A
#
# COMPACT_ATOMS: atom_id res chain seq x y z
N MET A 1 28.89 -21.08 1.82
CA MET A 1 27.63 -20.83 1.08
C MET A 1 27.02 -19.58 1.68
N ALA A 2 27.27 -18.41 1.08
CA ALA A 2 26.78 -17.14 1.61
C ALA A 2 25.25 -17.09 1.43
N ARG A 3 24.50 -17.38 2.49
CA ARG A 3 23.09 -17.00 2.53
C ARG A 3 23.10 -15.48 2.56
N MET A 4 22.66 -14.83 1.49
CA MET A 4 22.28 -13.42 1.55
C MET A 4 21.04 -13.35 2.43
N GLU A 5 21.25 -13.34 3.75
CA GLU A 5 20.20 -13.12 4.73
C GLU A 5 19.77 -11.66 4.56
N LEU A 6 18.53 -11.45 4.09
CA LEU A 6 17.93 -10.12 4.06
C LEU A 6 18.13 -9.47 5.43
N PRO A 7 18.53 -8.19 5.51
CA PRO A 7 18.85 -7.53 6.76
C PRO A 7 17.67 -7.66 7.73
N VAL A 8 17.94 -8.28 8.88
CA VAL A 8 16.99 -8.41 9.99
C VAL A 8 17.10 -7.13 10.81
N LEU A 9 15.98 -6.43 10.97
CA LEU A 9 15.91 -5.23 11.81
C LEU A 9 15.59 -5.65 13.25
N ASP A 10 16.48 -5.40 14.19
CA ASP A 10 16.21 -5.60 15.64
C ASP A 10 15.36 -4.47 16.25
N LYS A 11 15.32 -3.29 15.61
CA LYS A 11 14.58 -2.10 16.08
C LYS A 11 13.95 -1.35 14.92
N PHE A 12 12.69 -0.94 15.06
CA PHE A 12 12.02 -0.05 14.11
C PHE A 12 12.54 1.39 14.30
N CYS A 13 12.99 2.03 13.22
CA CYS A 13 13.64 3.35 13.28
C CYS A 13 14.69 3.49 14.40
N PHE A 14 15.51 2.47 14.64
CA PHE A 14 16.58 2.42 15.66
C PHE A 14 16.15 2.55 17.14
N ILE A 15 14.91 2.95 17.44
CA ILE A 15 14.48 3.33 18.81
C ILE A 15 13.27 2.51 19.28
N PHE A 16 12.40 2.04 18.40
CA PHE A 16 11.13 1.40 18.78
C PHE A 16 11.15 -0.12 18.67
N HIS A 17 10.45 -0.80 19.59
CA HIS A 17 10.16 -2.24 19.47
C HIS A 17 9.41 -2.53 18.16
N LEU A 18 9.77 -3.63 17.49
CA LEU A 18 9.20 -4.00 16.18
C LEU A 18 7.68 -4.09 16.18
N LYS A 19 7.08 -4.60 17.28
CA LYS A 19 5.63 -4.67 17.44
C LYS A 19 4.98 -3.30 17.33
N THR A 20 5.51 -2.31 18.06
CA THR A 20 5.03 -0.92 18.02
C THR A 20 5.25 -0.30 16.64
N GLY A 21 6.39 -0.59 16.00
CA GLY A 21 6.69 -0.15 14.64
C GLY A 21 5.73 -0.68 13.58
N CYS A 22 5.42 -1.98 13.63
CA CYS A 22 4.44 -2.61 12.72
C CYS A 22 3.02 -2.04 12.93
N ILE A 23 2.60 -1.84 14.17
CA ILE A 23 1.30 -1.22 14.48
C ILE A 23 1.27 0.23 13.98
N ALA A 24 2.30 1.02 14.28
CA ALA A 24 2.38 2.41 13.87
C ALA A 24 2.37 2.56 12.34
N MET A 25 3.17 1.78 11.62
CA MET A 25 3.17 1.81 10.15
C MET A 25 1.85 1.33 9.55
N GLY A 26 1.22 0.30 10.12
CA GLY A 26 -0.11 -0.13 9.68
C GLY A 26 -1.16 0.96 9.86
N ILE A 27 -1.14 1.67 10.99
CA ILE A 27 -2.03 2.80 11.26
C ILE A 27 -1.74 3.97 10.31
N ILE A 28 -0.48 4.33 10.12
CA ILE A 28 -0.08 5.41 9.20
C ILE A 28 -0.54 5.09 7.77
N ASN A 29 -0.31 3.86 7.30
CA ASN A 29 -0.75 3.41 5.97
C ASN A 29 -2.28 3.43 5.84
N SER A 30 -2.99 3.04 6.90
CA SER A 30 -4.46 3.10 6.95
C SER A 30 -4.99 4.53 6.88
N ILE A 31 -4.37 5.47 7.63
CA ILE A 31 -4.71 6.91 7.58
C ILE A 31 -4.42 7.48 6.19
N LEU A 32 -3.24 7.21 5.62
CA LEU A 32 -2.88 7.64 4.27
C LEU A 32 -3.87 7.12 3.22
N THR A 33 -4.23 5.83 3.29
CA THR A 33 -5.20 5.21 2.39
C THR A 33 -6.58 5.87 2.52
N PHE A 34 -6.99 6.20 3.75
CA PHE A 34 -8.24 6.91 4.00
C PHE A 34 -8.24 8.34 3.44
N VAL A 35 -7.18 9.11 3.67
CA VAL A 35 -7.02 10.47 3.10
C VAL A 35 -7.04 10.42 1.58
N LEU A 36 -6.33 9.46 0.98
CA LEU A 36 -6.31 9.28 -0.47
C LEU A 36 -7.69 8.92 -1.03
N ALA A 37 -8.47 8.10 -0.30
CA ALA A 37 -9.83 7.76 -0.67
C ALA A 37 -10.75 8.99 -0.64
N VAL A 38 -10.65 9.84 0.39
CA VAL A 38 -11.43 11.10 0.47
C VAL A 38 -11.11 12.02 -0.70
N ILE A 39 -9.82 12.20 -1.02
CA ILE A 39 -9.39 13.02 -2.17
C ILE A 39 -9.94 12.44 -3.48
N LEU A 40 -9.92 11.12 -3.67
CA LEU A 40 -10.47 10.50 -4.88
C LEU A 40 -11.98 10.62 -4.96
N ILE A 41 -12.70 10.57 -3.84
CA ILE A 41 -14.15 10.81 -3.81
C ILE A 41 -14.46 12.24 -4.23
N THR A 42 -13.73 13.25 -3.74
CA THR A 42 -13.93 14.65 -4.16
C THR A 42 -13.69 14.81 -5.65
N PHE A 43 -12.61 14.23 -6.19
CA PHE A 43 -12.38 14.24 -7.64
C PHE A 43 -13.50 13.52 -8.42
N ALA A 44 -14.01 12.39 -7.93
CA ALA A 44 -15.09 11.66 -8.58
C ALA A 44 -16.39 12.48 -8.65
N VAL A 45 -16.68 13.26 -7.59
CA VAL A 45 -17.83 14.17 -7.55
C VAL A 45 -17.63 15.33 -8.51
N ASP A 46 -16.45 15.96 -8.53
CA ASP A 46 -16.15 17.07 -9.44
C ASP A 46 -16.24 16.63 -10.92
N ILE A 47 -15.75 15.44 -11.25
CA ILE A 47 -15.85 14.87 -12.61
C ILE A 47 -17.31 14.64 -12.99
N LYS A 48 -18.13 14.13 -12.07
CA LYS A 48 -19.56 13.91 -12.31
C LYS A 48 -20.29 15.23 -12.56
N ASP A 49 -20.03 16.25 -11.74
CA ASP A 49 -20.67 17.57 -11.88
C ASP A 49 -20.26 18.26 -13.19
N ALA A 50 -18.97 18.15 -13.55
CA ALA A 50 -18.47 18.62 -14.84
C ALA A 50 -19.12 17.88 -16.03
N ALA A 51 -19.34 16.56 -15.91
CA ALA A 51 -20.03 15.76 -16.93
C ALA A 51 -21.50 16.18 -17.12
N ASP A 52 -22.23 16.39 -16.03
CA ASP A 52 -23.65 16.78 -16.07
C ASP A 52 -23.83 18.20 -16.66
N SER A 53 -22.83 19.07 -16.49
CA SER A 53 -22.83 20.44 -17.04
C SER A 53 -22.48 20.53 -18.55
N LYS A 54 -21.74 19.57 -19.10
CA LYS A 54 -21.34 19.52 -20.52
C LYS A 54 -22.02 18.35 -21.24
N ARG A 55 -23.22 18.59 -21.77
CA ARG A 55 -23.96 17.64 -22.63
C ARG A 55 -23.42 17.59 -24.07
N ASP A 56 -22.12 17.40 -24.25
CA ASP A 56 -21.54 17.07 -25.56
C ASP A 56 -21.24 15.56 -25.61
N ASP A 57 -21.91 14.84 -26.53
CA ASP A 57 -21.94 13.37 -26.57
C ASP A 57 -20.54 12.71 -26.65
N PHE A 58 -19.53 13.40 -27.19
CA PHE A 58 -18.16 12.89 -27.31
C PHE A 58 -17.35 12.98 -26.01
N ASP A 59 -17.63 13.96 -25.15
CA ASP A 59 -16.96 14.18 -23.85
C ASP A 59 -17.61 13.32 -22.74
N SER A 60 -18.89 12.96 -22.93
CA SER A 60 -19.65 12.10 -22.01
C SER A 60 -19.03 10.71 -21.82
N GLY A 61 -18.50 10.11 -22.90
CA GLY A 61 -17.88 8.79 -22.87
C GLY A 61 -16.57 8.77 -22.09
N MET A 62 -15.71 9.78 -22.26
CA MET A 62 -14.45 9.87 -21.52
C MET A 62 -14.69 10.18 -20.04
N SER A 63 -15.64 11.06 -19.73
CA SER A 63 -16.03 11.35 -18.35
C SER A 63 -16.62 10.13 -17.63
N SER A 64 -17.44 9.33 -18.32
CA SER A 64 -18.00 8.08 -17.77
C SER A 64 -16.91 7.04 -17.43
N VAL A 65 -15.86 6.92 -18.25
CA VAL A 65 -14.75 5.99 -17.99
C VAL A 65 -13.95 6.45 -16.77
N VAL A 66 -13.61 7.75 -16.68
CA VAL A 66 -12.84 8.28 -15.54
C VAL A 66 -13.65 8.17 -14.24
N TYR A 67 -14.96 8.44 -14.27
CA TYR A 67 -15.85 8.22 -13.12
C TYR A 67 -15.87 6.76 -12.69
N THR A 68 -16.01 5.82 -13.64
CA THR A 68 -15.99 4.38 -13.35
C THR A 68 -14.66 3.95 -12.72
N ILE A 69 -13.53 4.45 -13.24
CA ILE A 69 -12.20 4.20 -12.67
C ILE A 69 -12.09 4.78 -11.25
N ALA A 70 -12.59 6.00 -11.02
CA ALA A 70 -12.56 6.62 -9.70
C ALA A 70 -13.37 5.82 -8.68
N VAL A 71 -14.59 5.38 -9.02
CA VAL A 71 -15.41 4.52 -8.15
C VAL A 71 -14.72 3.18 -7.87
N LEU A 72 -14.15 2.54 -8.90
CA LEU A 72 -13.39 1.30 -8.74
C LEU A 72 -12.20 1.48 -7.78
N LEU A 73 -11.46 2.60 -7.92
CA LEU A 73 -10.35 2.93 -7.03
C LEU A 73 -10.81 3.12 -5.58
N VAL A 74 -11.95 3.78 -5.34
CA VAL A 74 -12.52 3.93 -3.99
C VAL A 74 -12.82 2.57 -3.37
N VAL A 75 -13.41 1.64 -4.13
CA VAL A 75 -13.68 0.27 -3.66
C VAL A 75 -12.37 -0.46 -3.32
N LEU A 76 -11.36 -0.36 -4.19
CA LEU A 76 -10.04 -0.97 -3.94
C LEU A 76 -9.36 -0.39 -2.70
N LEU A 77 -9.47 0.93 -2.48
CA LEU A 77 -8.94 1.58 -1.28
C LEU A 77 -9.66 1.14 -0.02
N PHE A 78 -10.98 0.90 -0.10
CA PHE A 78 -11.74 0.36 1.03
C PHE A 78 -11.32 -1.08 1.37
N VAL A 79 -11.13 -1.93 0.35
CA VAL A 79 -10.59 -3.29 0.53
C VAL A 79 -9.20 -3.24 1.15
N LYS A 80 -8.35 -2.31 0.69
CA LYS A 80 -7.02 -2.07 1.26
C LYS A 80 -7.09 -1.64 2.73
N PHE A 81 -7.98 -0.72 3.06
CA PHE A 81 -8.20 -0.29 4.45
C PHE A 81 -8.59 -1.45 5.37
N LEU A 82 -9.50 -2.33 4.92
CA LEU A 82 -9.88 -3.53 5.68
C LEU A 82 -8.69 -4.50 5.85
N LEU A 83 -7.89 -4.68 4.80
CA LEU A 83 -6.67 -5.49 4.84
C LEU A 83 -5.64 -4.94 5.85
N ASP A 84 -5.42 -3.62 5.86
CA ASP A 84 -4.55 -2.96 6.82
C ASP A 84 -5.05 -3.11 8.26
N LEU A 85 -6.37 -3.02 8.48
CA LEU A 85 -6.98 -3.22 9.81
C LEU A 85 -6.82 -4.68 10.28
N VAL A 86 -7.06 -5.65 9.40
CA VAL A 86 -6.81 -7.07 9.68
C VAL A 86 -5.33 -7.31 9.99
N PHE A 87 -4.42 -6.65 9.27
CA PHE A 87 -2.99 -6.73 9.54
C PHE A 87 -2.64 -6.17 10.93
N VAL A 88 -3.13 -4.98 11.29
CA VAL A 88 -2.93 -4.38 12.62
C VAL A 88 -3.49 -5.28 13.72
N TYR A 89 -4.68 -5.85 13.52
CA TYR A 89 -5.27 -6.81 14.45
C TYR A 89 -4.44 -8.09 14.58
N ALA A 90 -3.92 -8.62 13.46
CA ALA A 90 -3.08 -9.81 13.45
C ALA A 90 -1.75 -9.59 14.19
N VAL A 91 -1.15 -8.41 14.04
CA VAL A 91 0.04 -7.97 14.79
C VAL A 91 -0.28 -7.83 16.27
N HIS A 92 -1.42 -7.22 16.61
CA HIS A 92 -1.83 -7.06 18.01
C HIS A 92 -2.06 -8.41 18.72
N LYS A 93 -2.67 -9.37 18.03
CA LYS A 93 -2.92 -10.74 18.51
C LYS A 93 -1.75 -11.71 18.30
N GLU A 94 -0.61 -11.24 17.78
CA GLU A 94 0.60 -12.03 17.50
C GLU A 94 0.33 -13.30 16.68
N LYS A 95 -0.68 -13.23 15.77
CA LYS A 95 -1.06 -14.35 14.91
C LYS A 95 -0.12 -14.45 13.71
N SER A 96 1.04 -15.07 13.92
CA SER A 96 2.11 -15.28 12.92
C SER A 96 1.60 -15.81 11.57
N GLY A 97 0.61 -16.71 11.58
CA GLY A 97 0.03 -17.27 10.35
C GLY A 97 -0.67 -16.25 9.45
N ILE A 98 -1.39 -15.28 10.01
CA ILE A 98 -2.08 -14.24 9.24
C ILE A 98 -1.06 -13.20 8.74
N ILE A 99 -0.11 -12.83 9.60
CA ILE A 99 0.99 -11.90 9.27
C ILE A 99 1.83 -12.47 8.11
N LYS A 100 2.10 -13.78 8.10
CA LYS A 100 2.84 -14.46 7.02
C LYS A 100 2.12 -14.38 5.68
N LYS A 101 0.82 -14.70 5.67
CA LYS A 101 -0.01 -14.61 4.46
C LYS A 101 -0.08 -13.19 3.92
N TYR A 102 -0.24 -12.21 4.82
CA TYR A 102 -0.23 -10.79 4.46
C TYR A 102 1.10 -10.37 3.84
N CYS A 103 2.23 -10.75 4.45
CA CYS A 103 3.57 -10.44 3.95
C CYS A 103 3.81 -11.01 2.53
N ILE A 104 3.42 -12.27 2.29
CA ILE A 104 3.54 -12.90 0.97
C ILE A 104 2.68 -12.16 -0.06
N PHE A 105 1.42 -11.87 0.28
CA PHE A 105 0.52 -11.11 -0.60
C PHE A 105 1.13 -9.75 -0.98
N TRP A 106 1.74 -9.06 -0.01
CA TRP A 106 2.33 -7.75 -0.23
C TRP A 106 3.63 -7.76 -1.04
N ILE A 107 4.46 -8.80 -0.89
CA ILE A 107 5.61 -9.02 -1.76
C ILE A 107 5.18 -9.22 -3.22
N VAL A 108 4.14 -10.02 -3.47
CA VAL A 108 3.63 -10.24 -4.84
C VAL A 108 3.12 -8.93 -5.43
N PHE A 109 2.37 -8.15 -4.66
CA PHE A 109 1.86 -6.86 -5.12
C PHE A 109 2.98 -5.86 -5.44
N LEU A 110 4.04 -5.83 -4.62
CA LEU A 110 5.22 -5.00 -4.86
C LEU A 110 5.94 -5.38 -6.16
N VAL A 111 6.10 -6.67 -6.44
CA VAL A 111 6.73 -7.13 -7.70
C VAL A 111 5.89 -6.71 -8.92
N LEU A 112 4.57 -6.87 -8.86
CA LEU A 112 3.66 -6.42 -9.93
C LEU A 112 3.73 -4.90 -10.12
N PHE A 113 3.84 -4.14 -9.03
CA PHE A 113 4.01 -2.69 -9.08
C PHE A 113 5.33 -2.29 -9.74
N ILE A 114 6.45 -2.95 -9.42
CA ILE A 114 7.75 -2.70 -10.06
C ILE A 114 7.69 -2.98 -11.57
N ILE A 115 7.07 -4.08 -11.99
CA ILE A 115 6.93 -4.40 -13.43
C ILE A 115 6.12 -3.31 -14.15
N SER A 116 5.02 -2.88 -13.54
CA SER A 116 4.18 -1.81 -14.09
C SER A 116 4.94 -0.48 -14.15
N PHE A 117 5.70 -0.15 -13.10
CA PHE A 117 6.55 1.03 -13.05
C PHE A 117 7.62 1.02 -14.15
N LEU A 118 8.35 -0.10 -14.34
CA LEU A 118 9.36 -0.23 -15.38
C LEU A 118 8.76 -0.01 -16.79
N LYS A 119 7.54 -0.47 -17.02
CA LYS A 119 6.83 -0.24 -18.28
C LYS A 119 6.54 1.24 -18.52
N THR A 120 6.19 1.99 -17.48
CA THR A 120 5.79 3.41 -17.61
C THR A 120 6.93 4.40 -17.36
N LEU A 121 8.09 3.92 -16.88
CA LEU A 121 9.26 4.72 -16.54
C LEU A 121 9.75 5.60 -17.70
N PHE A 122 9.71 5.09 -18.93
CA PHE A 122 10.14 5.83 -20.13
C PHE A 122 9.13 6.88 -20.62
N HIS A 123 7.91 6.88 -20.09
CA HIS A 123 6.83 7.79 -20.50
C HIS A 123 6.50 8.86 -19.44
N MET A 124 7.15 8.82 -18.27
CA MET A 124 6.84 9.69 -17.14
C MET A 124 7.86 10.83 -16.98
N GLY A 125 7.37 12.00 -16.57
CA GLY A 125 8.24 13.12 -16.19
C GLY A 125 9.05 12.82 -14.91
N ALA A 126 10.23 13.43 -14.78
CA ALA A 126 11.16 13.18 -13.68
C ALA A 126 10.55 13.33 -12.27
N GLY A 127 9.66 14.30 -12.08
CA GLY A 127 8.94 14.50 -10.81
C GLY A 127 7.98 13.36 -10.45
N HIS A 128 7.39 12.70 -11.45
CA HIS A 128 6.54 11.54 -11.20
C HIS A 128 7.38 10.31 -10.87
N VAL A 129 8.50 10.13 -11.58
CA VAL A 129 9.47 9.05 -11.33
C VAL A 129 10.00 9.12 -9.89
N ILE A 130 10.39 10.30 -9.41
CA ILE A 130 10.94 10.44 -8.05
C ILE A 130 9.88 10.13 -6.98
N SER A 131 8.64 10.60 -7.16
CA SER A 131 7.54 10.28 -6.25
C SER A 131 7.24 8.79 -6.21
N GLN A 132 7.27 8.11 -7.36
CA GLN A 132 7.08 6.65 -7.41
C GLN A 132 8.26 5.90 -6.77
N LEU A 133 9.49 6.42 -6.88
CA LEU A 133 10.66 5.84 -6.24
C LEU A 133 10.55 5.90 -4.70
N PHE A 134 10.10 7.03 -4.16
CA PHE A 134 9.84 7.18 -2.72
C PHE A 134 8.74 6.23 -2.25
N PHE A 135 7.64 6.14 -3.00
CA PHE A 135 6.57 5.19 -2.69
C PHE A 135 7.08 3.74 -2.69
N LEU A 136 7.91 3.37 -3.67
CA LEU A 136 8.51 2.05 -3.73
C LEU A 136 9.44 1.78 -2.52
N ALA A 137 10.27 2.76 -2.15
CA ALA A 137 11.18 2.65 -1.02
C ALA A 137 10.41 2.47 0.31
N GLU A 138 9.33 3.22 0.51
CA GLU A 138 8.48 3.10 1.69
C GLU A 138 7.79 1.73 1.77
N ASN A 139 7.23 1.24 0.66
CA ASN A 139 6.60 -0.09 0.62
C ASN A 139 7.63 -1.22 0.84
N PHE A 140 8.84 -1.07 0.28
CA PHE A 140 9.92 -2.03 0.49
C PHE A 140 10.38 -2.05 1.95
N TYR A 141 10.54 -0.88 2.56
CA TYR A 141 10.86 -0.75 3.98
C TYR A 141 9.78 -1.40 4.86
N PHE A 142 8.51 -1.17 4.55
CA PHE A 142 7.39 -1.78 5.26
C PHE A 142 7.43 -3.32 5.23
N ILE A 143 7.73 -3.91 4.07
CA ILE A 143 7.88 -5.38 3.94
C ILE A 143 9.04 -5.90 4.81
N ILE A 144 10.19 -5.22 4.80
CA ILE A 144 11.34 -5.62 5.62
C ILE A 144 10.98 -5.59 7.11
N VAL A 145 10.25 -4.56 7.55
CA VAL A 145 9.80 -4.43 8.94
C VAL A 145 8.85 -5.56 9.33
N ILE A 146 7.86 -5.87 8.49
CA ILE A 146 6.94 -7.01 8.73
C ILE A 146 7.71 -8.33 8.80
N ARG A 147 8.62 -8.55 7.85
CA ARG A 147 9.42 -9.79 7.81
C ARG A 147 10.29 -9.92 9.05
N SER A 148 10.93 -8.84 9.48
CA SER A 148 11.76 -8.81 10.69
C SER A 148 10.91 -9.10 11.93
N TYR A 149 9.68 -8.58 12.00
CA TYR A 149 8.76 -8.85 13.11
C TYR A 149 8.26 -10.29 13.12
N LEU A 150 8.04 -10.87 11.94
CA LEU A 150 7.65 -12.27 11.81
C LEU A 150 8.78 -13.20 12.27
N LEU A 151 10.04 -12.85 11.95
CA LEU A 151 11.22 -13.57 12.45
C LEU A 151 11.34 -13.44 13.97
N SER A 152 11.17 -12.25 14.54
CA SER A 152 11.25 -12.08 16.00
C SER A 152 10.19 -12.89 16.74
N ILE A 153 8.92 -12.90 16.27
CA ILE A 153 7.87 -13.75 16.86
C ILE A 153 8.22 -15.25 16.75
N ASN A 154 8.89 -15.66 15.66
CA ASN A 154 9.23 -17.06 15.42
C ASN A 154 10.50 -17.50 16.18
N GLU A 155 11.40 -16.57 16.52
CA GLU A 155 12.55 -16.80 17.39
C GLU A 155 12.16 -16.75 18.88
N ASP A 156 11.24 -15.86 19.28
CA ASP A 156 10.66 -15.83 20.62
C ASP A 156 9.68 -17.00 20.84
N GLY A 157 9.17 -17.58 19.75
CA GLY A 157 8.22 -18.69 19.72
C GLY A 157 8.88 -20.06 19.53
N VAL A 158 9.97 -20.35 20.25
CA VAL A 158 10.48 -21.73 20.37
C VAL A 158 9.44 -22.61 21.07
N LEU A 159 8.52 -23.16 20.27
CA LEU A 159 7.74 -24.38 20.47
C LEU A 159 7.43 -24.98 19.09
#